data_AF-A0A151UBK2-F1
#
_entry.id   AF-A0A151UBK2-F1
#
_cell.length_a   1.000
_cell.length_b   1.000
_cell.length_c   1.000
_cell.angle_alpha   90.00
_cell.angle_beta   90.00
_cell.angle_gamma   90.00
#
_symmetry.space_group_name_H-M   'P 1'
#
loop_
_entity.id
_entity.type
_entity.pdbx_description
1 polymer ?
#
loop_
_entity_poly.entity_id
_entity_poly.type
_entity_poly.pdbx_seq_one_letter_code
_entity_poly.pdbx_strand_id
1 'polypeptide(L)'
;VVLYVNDILFPSNCIRLLIETKLMLNSHFDMKDLGDVSVVLSIQIHHERSCGIIGLSQRGYIKRVFRRFNMNYCFPCASLV
;
A
#
# COMPACT_ATOMS: atom_id res chain seq x y z
N VAL A 1 3.03 -24.90 -7.31
CA VAL A 1 2.89 -23.45 -7.56
C VAL A 1 3.39 -22.73 -6.32
N VAL A 2 4.43 -21.89 -6.44
CA VAL A 2 4.98 -21.12 -5.32
C VAL A 2 4.56 -19.67 -5.53
N LEU A 3 3.78 -19.11 -4.60
CA LEU A 3 3.37 -17.71 -4.61
C LEU A 3 4.26 -16.93 -3.63
N TYR A 4 5.05 -15.99 -4.13
CA TYR A 4 5.79 -15.03 -3.32
C TYR A 4 5.05 -13.69 -3.35
N VAL A 5 4.25 -13.44 -2.31
CA VAL A 5 3.57 -12.15 -2.10
C VAL A 5 4.00 -11.67 -0.72
N ASN A 6 4.64 -10.50 -0.64
CA ASN A 6 5.11 -9.96 0.65
C ASN A 6 4.01 -9.26 1.44
N ASP A 7 3.11 -8.54 0.76
CA ASP A 7 2.05 -7.75 1.40
C ASP A 7 0.71 -7.97 0.67
N ILE A 8 -0.37 -8.22 1.41
CA ILE A 8 -1.74 -8.32 0.88
C ILE A 8 -2.62 -7.27 1.55
N LEU A 9 -3.40 -6.53 0.75
CA LEU A 9 -4.32 -5.51 1.23
C LEU A 9 -5.77 -5.96 1.01
N PHE A 10 -6.60 -5.85 2.05
CA PHE A 10 -8.03 -6.20 2.01
C PHE A 10 -8.91 -4.96 2.19
N PRO A 11 -9.46 -4.36 1.11
CA PRO A 11 -10.51 -3.37 1.23
C PRO A 11 -11.83 -4.08 1.55
N SER A 12 -12.45 -3.75 2.68
CA SER A 12 -13.76 -4.29 3.06
C SER A 12 -14.57 -3.26 3.86
N ASN A 13 -15.87 -3.19 3.59
CA ASN A 13 -16.85 -2.45 4.40
C ASN A 13 -17.51 -3.35 5.48
N CYS A 14 -17.18 -4.64 5.52
CA CYS A 14 -17.70 -5.61 6.48
C CYS A 14 -16.56 -6.19 7.32
N ILE A 15 -16.53 -5.81 8.60
CA ILE A 15 -15.49 -6.26 9.54
C ILE A 15 -15.53 -7.77 9.78
N ARG A 16 -16.73 -8.38 9.78
CA ARG A 16 -16.89 -9.83 9.99
C ARG A 16 -16.26 -10.62 8.85
N LEU A 17 -16.57 -10.26 7.61
CA LEU A 17 -16.01 -10.91 6.43
C LEU A 17 -14.48 -10.71 6.36
N LEU A 18 -13.99 -9.53 6.76
CA LEU A 18 -12.55 -9.26 6.82
C LEU A 18 -11.86 -10.19 7.81
N ILE A 19 -12.42 -10.38 9.01
CA ILE A 19 -11.87 -11.27 10.04
C ILE A 19 -11.92 -12.73 9.58
N GLU A 20 -13.04 -13.20 9.03
CA GLU A 20 -13.18 -14.57 8.51
C GLU A 20 -12.16 -14.85 7.40
N THR A 21 -11.96 -13.90 6.50
CA THR A 21 -10.97 -14.01 5.40
C THR A 21 -9.55 -14.06 5.95
N LYS A 22 -9.21 -13.20 6.92
CA LYS A 22 -7.90 -13.22 7.58
C LYS A 22 -7.63 -14.57 8.26
N LEU A 23 -8.60 -15.11 9.00
CA LEU A 23 -8.48 -16.40 9.68
C LEU A 23 -8.31 -17.56 8.69
N MET A 24 -9.10 -17.57 7.62
CA MET A 24 -9.01 -18.60 6.58
C MET A 24 -7.62 -18.60 5.95
N LEU A 25 -7.11 -17.43 5.56
CA LEU A 25 -5.78 -17.32 4.96
C LEU A 25 -4.67 -17.69 5.94
N ASN A 26 -4.77 -17.27 7.21
CA ASN A 26 -3.78 -17.62 8.22
C ASN A 26 -3.78 -19.11 8.60
N SER A 27 -4.85 -19.84 8.25
CA SER A 27 -4.91 -21.30 8.41
C SER A 27 -4.17 -22.07 7.30
N HIS A 28 -3.83 -21.40 6.20
CA HIS A 28 -3.21 -22.01 5.02
C HIS A 28 -1.83 -21.42 4.69
N PHE A 29 -1.57 -20.20 5.15
CA PHE A 29 -0.34 -19.45 4.90
C PHE A 29 0.15 -18.83 6.20
N ASP A 30 1.47 -18.81 6.40
CA ASP A 30 2.08 -18.07 7.50
C ASP A 30 1.98 -16.57 7.20
N MET A 31 0.94 -15.94 7.76
CA MET A 31 0.61 -14.55 7.51
C MET A 31 0.61 -13.75 8.80
N LYS A 32 1.27 -12.60 8.77
CA LYS A 32 1.23 -11.64 9.86
C LYS A 32 0.18 -10.57 9.58
N ASP A 33 -0.77 -10.39 10.50
CA ASP A 33 -1.67 -9.24 10.45
C ASP A 33 -0.90 -7.97 10.84
N LEU A 34 -0.89 -7.00 9.93
CA LEU A 34 -0.22 -5.71 10.12
C LEU A 34 -1.20 -4.60 10.59
N GLY A 35 -2.48 -4.93 10.78
CA GLY A 35 -3.50 -3.98 11.22
C GLY A 35 -3.92 -3.01 10.11
N ASP A 36 -4.32 -1.80 10.50
CA ASP A 36 -4.65 -0.74 9.56
C ASP A 36 -3.39 -0.32 8.79
N VAL A 37 -3.37 -0.61 7.50
CA VAL A 37 -2.17 -0.40 6.69
C VAL A 37 -2.09 1.03 6.20
N SER A 38 -1.04 1.73 6.61
CA SER A 38 -0.70 3.07 6.13
C SER A 38 0.29 3.06 4.96
N VAL A 39 1.03 1.96 4.77
CA VAL A 39 2.00 1.79 3.68
C VAL A 39 2.04 0.34 3.21
N VAL A 40 1.86 0.09 1.91
CA VAL A 40 2.07 -1.22 1.24
C VAL A 40 3.03 -1.01 0.09
N LEU A 41 4.08 -1.84 -0.07
CA LEU A 41 5.01 -1.75 -1.20
C LEU A 41 5.54 -0.32 -1.49
N SER A 42 5.81 0.46 -0.45
CA SER A 42 6.19 1.90 -0.55
C SER A 42 5.11 2.87 -1.05
N ILE A 43 3.88 2.39 -1.25
CA ILE A 43 2.68 3.20 -1.52
C ILE A 43 2.07 3.57 -0.18
N GLN A 44 2.01 4.86 0.12
CA GLN A 44 1.25 5.38 1.24
C GLN A 44 -0.24 5.32 0.92
N ILE A 45 -1.01 4.76 1.83
CA ILE A 45 -2.46 4.64 1.73
C ILE A 45 -3.07 5.64 2.71
N HIS A 46 -4.00 6.46 2.23
CA HIS A 46 -4.74 7.43 3.02
C HIS A 46 -6.21 7.07 2.90
N HIS A 47 -6.84 6.70 3.99
CA HIS A 47 -8.23 6.27 4.00
C HIS A 47 -9.08 7.32 4.73
N GLU A 48 -9.87 8.07 3.98
CA GLU A 48 -10.84 9.01 4.50
C GLU A 48 -12.19 8.32 4.66
N ARG A 49 -12.40 7.72 5.84
CA ARG A 49 -13.57 6.86 6.13
C ARG A 49 -14.90 7.59 6.04
N SER A 50 -14.95 8.88 6.39
CA SER A 50 -16.16 9.71 6.31
C SER A 50 -16.67 9.87 4.88
N CYS A 51 -15.75 9.96 3.92
CA CYS A 51 -16.05 10.17 2.52
C CYS A 51 -15.98 8.87 1.70
N GLY A 52 -15.51 7.77 2.30
CA GLY A 52 -15.27 6.50 1.60
C GLY A 52 -14.14 6.58 0.57
N ILE A 53 -13.22 7.55 0.70
CA ILE A 53 -12.16 7.81 -0.27
C ILE A 53 -10.87 7.11 0.18
N ILE A 54 -10.23 6.40 -0.75
CA ILE A 54 -8.89 5.84 -0.56
C ILE A 54 -7.94 6.57 -1.50
N GLY A 55 -7.05 7.38 -0.93
CA GLY A 55 -5.94 8.02 -1.62
C GLY A 55 -4.69 7.14 -1.59
N LEU A 56 -3.96 7.09 -2.69
CA LEU A 56 -2.68 6.40 -2.81
C LEU A 56 -1.59 7.40 -3.17
N SER A 57 -0.44 7.33 -2.48
CA SER A 57 0.68 8.25 -2.68
C SER A 57 2.01 7.52 -2.70
N GLN A 58 2.77 7.67 -3.80
CA GLN A 58 4.15 7.19 -3.90
C GLN A 58 5.18 8.31 -3.65
N ARG A 59 4.76 9.45 -3.10
CA ARG A 59 5.64 10.61 -2.90
C ARG A 59 6.90 10.25 -2.11
N GLY A 60 6.77 9.40 -1.08
CA GLY A 60 7.90 8.92 -0.30
C GLY A 60 8.89 8.08 -1.12
N TYR A 61 8.39 7.19 -1.97
CA TYR A 61 9.21 6.39 -2.87
C TYR A 61 9.97 7.28 -3.87
N ILE A 62 9.27 8.19 -4.55
CA ILE A 62 9.88 9.11 -5.53
C ILE A 62 10.97 9.96 -4.87
N LYS A 63 10.74 10.49 -3.66
CA LYS A 63 11.77 11.21 -2.89
C LYS A 63 13.01 10.35 -2.61
N ARG A 64 12.85 9.06 -2.31
CA ARG A 64 13.99 8.14 -2.13
C ARG A 64 14.77 7.92 -3.42
N VAL A 65 14.06 7.79 -4.55
CA VAL A 65 14.68 7.68 -5.88
C VAL A 65 15.50 8.95 -6.19
N PHE A 66 14.93 10.14 -6.02
CA PHE A 66 15.68 11.38 -6.25
C PHE A 66 16.91 11.52 -5.37
N ARG A 67 16.83 11.15 -4.09
CA ARG A 67 18.00 11.13 -3.20
C ARG A 67 19.07 10.16 -3.69
N ARG A 68 18.68 8.96 -4.15
CA ARG A 68 19.60 7.93 -4.64
C ARG A 68 20.43 8.42 -5.82
N PHE A 69 19.83 9.21 -6.71
CA PHE A 69 20.47 9.70 -7.92
C PHE A 69 20.94 11.16 -7.83
N ASN A 70 20.98 11.75 -6.63
CA ASN A 70 21.34 13.16 -6.40
C ASN A 70 20.47 14.17 -7.19
N MET A 71 19.22 13.82 -7.50
CA MET A 71 18.25 14.63 -8.26
C MET A 71 17.30 15.44 -7.36
N ASN A 72 17.69 15.74 -6.11
CA ASN A 72 16.81 16.42 -5.14
C ASN A 72 16.34 17.81 -5.58
N TYR A 73 17.07 18.44 -6.51
CA TYR A 73 16.82 19.79 -7.03
C TYR A 73 16.42 19.77 -8.52
N CYS A 74 16.18 18.60 -9.11
CA CYS A 74 15.67 18.53 -10.47
C CYS A 74 14.24 19.04 -10.51
N PHE A 75 13.98 20.00 -11.39
CA PHE A 75 12.63 20.44 -11.68
C PHE A 75 11.95 19.43 -12.62
N PRO A 76 10.63 19.21 -12.48
CA PRO A 76 9.89 18.42 -13.44
C PRO A 76 10.08 19.04 -14.83
N CYS A 77 10.54 18.23 -15.79
CA CYS A 77 10.51 18.64 -17.18
C CYS A 77 9.04 18.73 -17.60
N ALA A 78 8.65 19.80 -18.28
CA ALA A 78 7.29 19.91 -18.79
C ALA A 78 7.04 18.72 -19.72
N SER A 79 6.14 17.82 -19.33
CA SER A 79 5.67 16.77 -20.21
C SER A 79 4.91 17.46 -21.35
N LEU A 80 5.42 17.33 -22.58
CA LEU A 80 4.65 17.64 -23.78
C LEU A 80 3.52 16.61 -23.85
N VAL A 81 2.38 16.93 -23.25
CA VAL A 81 1.09 16.26 -23.47
C VAL A 81 0.13 17.32 -23.97
#